data_AF-A0A6N9P435-F1
#
_entry.id   AF-A0A6N9P435-F1
#
_cell.length_a   1.000
_cell.length_b   1.000
_cell.length_c   1.000
_cell.angle_alpha   90.00
_cell.angle_beta   90.00
_cell.angle_gamma   90.00
#
_symmetry.space_group_name_H-M   'P 1'
#
loop_
_entity.id
_entity.type
_entity.pdbx_description
1 polymer ?
#
loop_
_entity_poly.entity_id
_entity_poly.type
_entity_poly.pdbx_seq_one_letter_code
_entity_poly.pdbx_strand_id
1 'polypeptide(L)'
;MNGFVHYKDITRKILDTIKVGDEILVNNWTDPMTVKCVSENYFVMTCVKDEDTYYSVCSKKPWNGIKHNAMVGGMFHCGTDDWIFGSPLCISNENLYQFANMELSLKYLQEFEDEKCHVSERNGIAIYDLYVRCSK
;
A
#
# COMPACT_ATOMS: atom_id res chain seq x y z
N MET A 1 -3.38 20.60 3.50
CA MET A 1 -3.55 19.94 2.20
C MET A 1 -2.84 20.65 1.03
N ASN A 2 -2.01 21.67 1.24
CA ASN A 2 -1.27 22.32 0.13
C ASN A 2 -0.36 21.30 -0.58
N GLY A 3 -0.50 21.21 -1.91
CA GLY A 3 0.34 20.39 -2.79
C GLY A 3 -0.19 18.98 -3.11
N PHE A 4 -1.36 18.59 -2.58
CA PHE A 4 -2.00 17.32 -2.94
C PHE A 4 -2.98 17.49 -4.10
N VAL A 5 -2.93 16.56 -5.06
CA VAL A 5 -3.95 16.38 -6.10
C VAL A 5 -4.97 15.36 -5.61
N HIS A 6 -6.25 15.69 -5.68
CA HIS A 6 -7.35 14.82 -5.26
C HIS A 6 -7.97 14.09 -6.46
N TYR A 7 -8.09 12.78 -6.34
CA TYR A 7 -8.76 11.88 -7.29
C TYR A 7 -9.96 11.21 -6.60
N LYS A 8 -11.14 11.35 -7.20
CA LYS A 8 -12.40 10.69 -6.77
C LYS A 8 -12.78 9.48 -7.63
N ASP A 9 -12.33 9.46 -8.87
CA ASP A 9 -12.48 8.33 -9.79
C ASP A 9 -11.10 7.69 -9.97
N ILE A 10 -10.73 6.84 -9.02
CA ILE A 10 -9.42 6.20 -9.00
C ILE A 10 -9.39 5.16 -10.12
N THR A 11 -8.40 5.29 -11.00
CA THR A 11 -8.18 4.35 -12.10
C THR A 11 -6.79 3.74 -11.98
N ARG A 12 -6.61 2.58 -12.63
CA ARG A 12 -5.29 1.95 -12.76
C ARG A 12 -4.23 2.93 -13.29
N LYS A 13 -4.59 3.75 -14.29
CA LYS A 13 -3.69 4.75 -14.89
C LYS A 13 -3.17 5.76 -13.86
N ILE A 14 -4.02 6.20 -12.92
CA ILE A 14 -3.61 7.10 -11.83
C ILE A 14 -2.63 6.36 -10.92
N LEU A 15 -2.95 5.13 -10.51
CA LEU A 15 -2.10 4.34 -9.64
C LEU A 15 -0.74 3.96 -10.26
N ASP A 16 -0.67 3.85 -11.58
CA ASP A 16 0.58 3.61 -12.32
C ASP A 16 1.49 4.84 -12.36
N THR A 17 0.98 6.04 -12.06
CA THR A 17 1.81 7.25 -11.94
C THR A 17 2.55 7.36 -10.61
N ILE A 18 2.16 6.56 -9.61
CA ILE A 18 2.72 6.61 -8.26
C ILE A 18 4.17 6.12 -8.27
N LYS A 19 5.07 6.94 -7.73
CA LYS A 19 6.50 6.66 -7.64
C LYS A 19 6.98 6.67 -6.19
N VAL A 20 8.15 6.07 -5.97
CA VAL A 20 8.85 6.13 -4.67
C VAL A 20 9.07 7.58 -4.26
N GLY A 21 8.79 7.89 -3.00
CA GLY A 21 8.88 9.23 -2.42
C GLY A 21 7.60 10.04 -2.49
N ASP A 22 6.61 9.65 -3.30
CA ASP A 22 5.30 10.31 -3.28
C ASP A 22 4.62 10.15 -1.93
N GLU A 23 3.81 11.14 -1.56
CA GLU A 23 2.99 11.07 -0.35
C GLU A 23 1.53 10.88 -0.71
N ILE A 24 0.89 9.95 0.01
CA ILE A 24 -0.46 9.48 -0.27
C ILE A 24 -1.33 9.67 0.97
N LEU A 25 -2.54 10.18 0.77
CA LEU A 25 -3.64 10.05 1.72
C LEU A 25 -4.77 9.28 1.06
N VAL A 26 -5.41 8.40 1.82
CA VAL A 26 -6.55 7.61 1.39
C VAL A 26 -7.76 7.99 2.24
N ASN A 27 -8.91 8.18 1.59
CA ASN A 27 -10.19 8.48 2.23
C ASN A 27 -10.09 9.66 3.20
N ASN A 28 -10.29 9.40 4.50
CA ASN A 28 -10.27 10.37 5.58
C ASN A 28 -9.01 10.28 6.45
N TRP A 29 -7.92 9.68 5.95
CA TRP A 29 -6.65 9.66 6.66
C TRP A 29 -6.16 11.08 6.96
N THR A 30 -5.59 11.27 8.14
CA THR A 30 -5.05 12.56 8.59
C THR A 30 -3.55 12.68 8.35
N ASP A 31 -2.85 11.54 8.42
CA ASP A 31 -1.40 11.45 8.34
C ASP A 31 -1.00 10.87 6.96
N PRO A 32 -0.26 11.60 6.12
CA PRO A 32 0.17 11.09 4.81
C PRO A 32 1.20 9.98 4.98
N MET A 33 1.15 8.99 4.08
CA MET A 33 2.13 7.91 4.02
C MET A 33 3.04 8.11 2.80
N THR A 34 4.34 7.92 2.97
CA THR A 34 5.34 8.04 1.90
C THR A 34 5.52 6.69 1.21
N VAL A 35 5.43 6.66 -0.11
CA VAL A 35 5.69 5.48 -0.94
C VAL A 35 7.16 5.08 -0.81
N LYS A 36 7.41 3.86 -0.36
CA LYS A 36 8.76 3.31 -0.15
C LYS A 36 9.20 2.38 -1.26
N CYS A 37 8.26 1.67 -1.89
CA CYS A 37 8.56 0.74 -2.97
C CYS A 37 7.34 0.58 -3.87
N VAL A 38 7.58 0.31 -5.15
CA VAL A 38 6.55 0.15 -6.20
C VAL A 38 6.93 -1.06 -7.05
N SER A 39 5.96 -1.93 -7.29
CA SER A 39 6.03 -3.03 -8.24
C SER A 39 5.00 -2.83 -9.36
N GLU A 40 4.83 -3.83 -10.23
CA GLU A 40 3.86 -3.75 -11.32
C GLU A 40 2.46 -3.51 -10.78
N ASN A 41 1.99 -4.31 -9.83
CA ASN A 41 0.62 -4.33 -9.35
C ASN A 41 0.45 -3.80 -7.93
N TYR A 42 1.53 -3.45 -7.25
CA TYR A 42 1.46 -3.00 -5.87
C TYR A 42 2.39 -1.82 -5.62
N PHE A 43 2.12 -1.10 -4.54
CA PHE A 43 3.10 -0.22 -3.91
C PHE A 43 2.90 -0.25 -2.41
N VAL A 44 3.98 -0.06 -1.66
CA VAL A 44 3.95 0.04 -0.21
C VAL A 44 4.32 1.44 0.22
N MET A 45 3.57 1.95 1.19
CA MET A 45 3.73 3.26 1.79
C MET A 45 3.88 3.13 3.29
N THR A 46 4.64 4.03 3.90
CA THR A 46 4.85 4.05 5.36
C THR A 46 4.69 5.44 5.93
N CYS A 47 4.33 5.51 7.21
CA CYS A 47 4.49 6.70 8.04
C CYS A 47 5.08 6.30 9.40
N VAL A 48 5.73 7.24 10.07
CA VAL A 48 6.28 7.03 11.41
C VAL A 48 5.44 7.81 12.41
N LYS A 49 5.02 7.17 13.49
CA LYS A 49 4.22 7.79 14.54
C LYS A 49 4.64 7.20 15.89
N ASP A 50 5.00 8.07 16.83
CA ASP A 50 5.45 7.69 18.18
C ASP A 50 6.53 6.59 18.17
N GLU A 51 7.54 6.74 17.29
CA GLU A 51 8.66 5.81 17.06
C GLU A 51 8.30 4.51 16.30
N ASP A 52 7.03 4.21 16.14
CA ASP A 52 6.56 3.05 15.37
C ASP A 52 6.43 3.37 13.87
N THR A 53 6.80 2.39 13.03
CA THR A 53 6.56 2.46 11.57
C THR A 53 5.25 1.76 11.23
N TYR A 54 4.29 2.54 10.73
CA TYR A 54 3.06 2.04 10.15
C TYR A 54 3.24 1.89 8.65
N TYR A 55 2.67 0.84 8.07
CA TYR A 55 2.72 0.60 6.64
C TYR A 55 1.35 0.24 6.07
N SER A 56 1.21 0.45 4.78
CA SER A 56 0.06 -0.01 4.01
C SER A 56 0.50 -0.39 2.60
N VAL A 57 0.01 -1.52 2.11
CA VAL A 57 0.20 -1.98 0.74
C VAL A 57 -1.06 -1.64 -0.04
N CYS A 58 -0.90 -0.95 -1.17
CA CYS A 58 -1.97 -0.65 -2.10
C CYS A 58 -1.93 -1.62 -3.28
N SER A 59 -3.07 -2.22 -3.58
CA SER A 59 -3.28 -2.98 -4.81
C SER A 59 -3.66 -2.04 -5.95
N LYS A 60 -2.95 -2.17 -7.08
CA LYS A 60 -3.32 -1.58 -8.36
C LYS A 60 -4.24 -2.50 -9.17
N LYS A 61 -4.75 -3.58 -8.57
CA LYS A 61 -5.82 -4.42 -9.13
C LYS A 61 -7.09 -4.18 -8.32
N PRO A 62 -8.26 -4.02 -8.96
CA PRO A 62 -9.53 -4.01 -8.24
C PRO A 62 -9.73 -5.32 -7.48
N TRP A 63 -10.36 -5.27 -6.31
CA TRP A 63 -10.70 -6.47 -5.56
C TRP A 63 -11.89 -7.17 -6.21
N ASN A 64 -11.76 -8.48 -6.43
CA ASN A 64 -12.77 -9.30 -7.12
C ASN A 64 -13.87 -9.85 -6.20
N GLY A 65 -13.80 -9.56 -4.89
CA GLY A 65 -14.85 -9.93 -3.95
C GLY A 65 -16.14 -9.13 -4.15
N ILE A 66 -17.17 -9.40 -3.34
CA ILE A 66 -18.45 -8.66 -3.38
C ILE A 66 -18.43 -7.53 -2.33
N LYS A 67 -18.39 -7.91 -1.06
CA LYS A 67 -18.23 -7.02 0.09
C LYS A 67 -17.76 -7.84 1.28
N HIS A 68 -16.69 -7.41 1.92
CA HIS A 68 -16.19 -8.03 3.14
C HIS A 68 -15.55 -6.95 4.01
N ASN A 69 -16.06 -6.75 5.23
CA ASN A 69 -15.65 -5.61 6.07
C ASN A 69 -15.72 -4.27 5.31
N ALA A 70 -14.59 -3.55 5.23
CA ALA A 70 -14.44 -2.30 4.51
C ALA A 70 -14.02 -2.46 3.04
N MET A 71 -13.83 -3.70 2.58
CA MET A 71 -13.54 -4.04 1.18
C MET A 71 -14.84 -4.05 0.36
N VAL A 72 -14.77 -3.49 -0.85
CA VAL A 72 -15.89 -3.39 -1.78
C VAL A 72 -15.45 -3.88 -3.16
N GLY A 73 -16.24 -4.78 -3.73
CA GLY A 73 -15.98 -5.36 -5.04
C GLY A 73 -15.83 -4.34 -6.14
N GLY A 74 -14.85 -4.55 -7.03
CA GLY A 74 -14.54 -3.65 -8.14
C GLY A 74 -13.78 -2.39 -7.75
N MET A 75 -13.45 -2.20 -6.46
CA MET A 75 -12.66 -1.06 -5.98
C MET A 75 -11.20 -1.42 -5.77
N PHE A 76 -10.31 -0.43 -5.92
CA PHE A 76 -8.93 -0.53 -5.44
C PHE A 76 -8.91 -0.48 -3.91
N HIS A 77 -7.86 -1.07 -3.32
CA HIS A 77 -7.77 -1.20 -1.87
C HIS A 77 -6.34 -1.02 -1.38
N CYS A 78 -6.22 -0.62 -0.13
CA CYS A 78 -4.97 -0.63 0.61
C CYS A 78 -5.19 -1.14 2.04
N GLY A 79 -4.14 -1.69 2.66
CA GLY A 79 -4.20 -2.24 4.02
C GLY A 79 -2.89 -2.88 4.42
N THR A 80 -2.86 -3.56 5.57
CA THR A 80 -1.74 -4.43 5.91
C THR A 80 -1.77 -5.70 5.07
N ASP A 81 -0.69 -6.47 5.04
CA ASP A 81 -0.77 -7.85 4.53
C ASP A 81 -1.61 -8.76 5.44
N ASP A 82 -2.05 -9.90 4.90
CA ASP A 82 -2.77 -10.96 5.61
C ASP A 82 -1.86 -11.97 6.35
N TRP A 83 -0.65 -11.53 6.74
CA TRP A 83 0.43 -12.25 7.40
C TRP A 83 1.44 -12.92 6.46
N ILE A 84 2.65 -12.37 6.46
CA ILE A 84 3.90 -13.09 6.11
C ILE A 84 4.46 -13.84 7.35
N PHE A 85 3.62 -14.52 8.13
CA PHE A 85 4.15 -15.38 9.19
C PHE A 85 4.65 -16.68 8.60
N GLY A 86 5.94 -16.93 8.77
CA GLY A 86 6.58 -18.16 8.28
C GLY A 86 7.20 -18.04 6.90
N SER A 87 7.13 -16.88 6.22
CA SER A 87 7.94 -16.75 5.01
C SER A 87 9.42 -16.63 5.39
N PRO A 88 10.33 -17.22 4.59
CA PRO A 88 11.76 -17.08 4.80
C PRO A 88 12.21 -15.61 4.88
N LEU A 89 11.50 -14.70 4.20
CA LEU A 89 11.81 -13.28 4.19
C LEU A 89 11.61 -12.64 5.57
N CYS A 90 10.49 -12.93 6.24
CA CYS A 90 10.20 -12.38 7.57
C CYS A 90 11.09 -13.03 8.64
N ILE A 91 11.38 -14.33 8.53
CA ILE A 91 12.24 -15.04 9.49
C ILE A 91 13.69 -14.54 9.42
N SER A 92 14.19 -14.22 8.22
CA SER A 92 15.61 -13.85 8.05
C SER A 92 15.88 -12.36 8.23
N ASN A 93 14.86 -11.51 8.39
CA ASN A 93 15.01 -10.05 8.37
C ASN A 93 14.12 -9.39 9.43
N GLU A 94 14.67 -9.11 10.61
CA GLU A 94 13.97 -8.50 11.75
C GLU A 94 13.34 -7.12 11.44
N ASN A 95 13.87 -6.39 10.46
CA ASN A 95 13.45 -5.04 10.10
C ASN A 95 12.68 -4.94 8.78
N LEU A 96 12.09 -6.05 8.30
CA LEU A 96 11.39 -6.11 7.01
C LEU A 96 10.33 -4.99 6.85
N TYR A 97 9.52 -4.77 7.90
CA TYR A 97 8.42 -3.81 7.88
C TYR A 97 8.83 -2.34 8.10
N GLN A 98 10.12 -2.05 8.27
CA GLN A 98 10.60 -0.67 8.26
C GLN A 98 10.71 -0.11 6.84
N PHE A 99 10.75 -1.00 5.83
CA PHE A 99 10.89 -0.64 4.41
C PHE A 99 12.08 0.31 4.12
N ALA A 100 13.12 0.24 4.95
CA ALA A 100 14.32 1.08 4.84
C ALA A 100 15.33 0.55 3.81
N ASN A 101 15.25 -0.74 3.46
CA ASN A 101 16.11 -1.38 2.46
C ASN A 101 15.30 -1.68 1.20
N MET A 102 15.64 -1.01 0.08
CA MET A 102 14.92 -1.15 -1.19
C MET A 102 14.90 -2.59 -1.72
N GLU A 103 16.01 -3.31 -1.60
CA GLU A 103 16.10 -4.70 -2.08
C GLU A 103 15.13 -5.62 -1.30
N LEU A 104 15.07 -5.45 0.01
CA LEU A 104 14.12 -6.19 0.85
C LEU A 104 12.67 -5.79 0.57
N SER A 105 12.40 -4.50 0.39
CA SER A 105 11.06 -4.00 0.03
C SER A 105 10.58 -4.55 -1.32
N LEU A 106 11.48 -4.69 -2.30
CA LEU A 106 11.16 -5.31 -3.58
C LEU A 106 10.85 -6.80 -3.44
N LYS A 107 11.65 -7.55 -2.65
CA LYS A 107 11.36 -8.95 -2.34
C LYS A 107 10.01 -9.11 -1.63
N TYR A 108 9.68 -8.19 -0.73
CA TYR A 108 8.37 -8.16 -0.07
C TYR A 108 7.23 -7.98 -1.08
N LEU A 109 7.31 -6.99 -1.98
CA LEU A 109 6.28 -6.80 -3.01
C LEU A 109 6.23 -7.96 -4.01
N GLN A 110 7.36 -8.62 -4.28
CA GLN A 110 7.38 -9.80 -5.15
C GLN A 110 6.50 -10.93 -4.61
N GLU A 111 6.40 -11.10 -3.28
CA GLU A 111 5.49 -12.10 -2.70
C GLU A 111 4.01 -11.81 -3.01
N PHE A 112 3.63 -10.54 -3.21
CA PHE A 112 2.30 -10.16 -3.68
C PHE A 112 2.13 -10.43 -5.18
N GLU A 113 3.14 -10.11 -5.99
CA GLU A 113 3.12 -10.38 -7.43
C GLU A 113 3.02 -11.89 -7.72
N ASP A 114 3.69 -12.71 -6.91
CA ASP A 114 3.67 -14.17 -6.98
C ASP A 114 2.41 -14.79 -6.36
N GLU A 115 1.47 -13.98 -5.88
CA GLU A 115 0.23 -14.42 -5.21
C GLU A 115 0.46 -15.27 -3.95
N LYS A 116 1.64 -15.16 -3.34
CA LYS A 116 1.98 -15.81 -2.05
C LYS A 116 1.50 -14.99 -0.86
N CYS A 117 1.17 -13.72 -1.09
CA CYS A 117 0.65 -12.79 -0.11
C CYS A 117 -0.46 -11.93 -0.73
N HIS A 118 -1.36 -11.43 0.12
CA HIS A 118 -2.46 -10.56 -0.28
C HIS A 118 -2.63 -9.42 0.72
N VAL A 119 -3.28 -8.34 0.28
CA VAL A 119 -3.75 -7.30 1.20
C VAL A 119 -4.85 -7.90 2.06
N SER A 120 -4.77 -7.65 3.36
CA SER A 120 -5.68 -8.23 4.32
C SER A 120 -7.13 -7.88 4.06
N GLU A 121 -8.02 -8.86 3.93
CA GLU A 121 -9.45 -8.57 3.82
C GLU A 121 -10.04 -8.08 5.15
N ARG A 122 -9.34 -8.32 6.27
CA ARG A 122 -9.71 -7.84 7.60
C ARG A 122 -9.32 -6.37 7.81
N ASN A 123 -8.10 -6.02 7.40
CA ASN A 123 -7.52 -4.69 7.66
C ASN A 123 -7.51 -3.79 6.41
N GLY A 124 -7.88 -4.32 5.25
CA GLY A 124 -7.98 -3.61 3.98
C GLY A 124 -9.20 -2.72 3.93
N ILE A 125 -9.03 -1.58 3.24
CA ILE A 125 -10.09 -0.61 2.99
C ILE A 125 -10.17 -0.31 1.49
N ALA A 126 -11.39 -0.14 0.99
CA ALA A 126 -11.60 0.40 -0.35
C ALA A 126 -11.16 1.87 -0.43
N ILE A 127 -10.57 2.26 -1.55
CA ILE A 127 -10.11 3.63 -1.82
C ILE A 127 -11.22 4.37 -2.57
N TYR A 128 -11.88 5.30 -1.89
CA TYR A 128 -12.90 6.19 -2.45
C TYR A 128 -12.32 7.55 -2.84
N ASP A 129 -11.39 8.05 -2.02
CA ASP A 129 -10.67 9.29 -2.28
C ASP A 129 -9.16 9.01 -2.18
N LEU A 130 -8.42 9.43 -3.21
CA LEU A 130 -6.96 9.34 -3.24
C LEU A 130 -6.39 10.75 -3.37
N TYR A 131 -5.48 11.11 -2.46
CA TYR A 131 -4.75 12.36 -2.55
C TYR A 131 -3.28 12.05 -2.74
N VAL A 132 -2.66 12.62 -3.77
CA VAL A 132 -1.26 12.38 -4.12
C VAL A 132 -0.49 13.69 -4.11
N ARG A 133 0.61 13.75 -3.36
CA ARG A 133 1.61 14.80 -3.46
C ARG A 133 2.87 14.19 -4.05
N CYS A 134 3.16 14.55 -5.29
CA CYS A 134 4.31 14.01 -6.00
C CYS A 134 5.61 14.47 -5.34
N SER A 135 6.54 13.55 -5.17
CA SER A 135 7.93 13.86 -4.83
C SER A 135 8.55 14.76 -5.89
N LYS A 136 9.42 15.67 -5.46
CA LYS A 136 10.22 16.51 -6.36
C LYS A 136 11.26 15.69 -7.11
#